data_AF-A0A927K192-F1
#
_entry.id   AF-A0A927K192-F1
#
_cell.length_a   1.000
_cell.length_b   1.000
_cell.length_c   1.000
_cell.angle_alpha   90.00
_cell.angle_beta   90.00
_cell.angle_gamma   90.00
#
_symmetry.space_group_name_H-M   'P 1'
#
loop_
_entity.id
_entity.type
_entity.pdbx_description
1 polymer ?
#
loop_
_entity_poly.entity_id
_entity_poly.type
_entity_poly.pdbx_seq_one_letter_code
_entity_poly.pdbx_strand_id
1 'polypeptide(L)'
;MAQFQLNHPAPSHPFHSLDLFGRAYVEAMFFTNGDTGDEREHLLNEMGTERLSNAAVATIQADCDRFRAIVLPGPGGATVQRLLDVLQRERGYTIEQAGHDLWFTRQGHGVGFWSREELASFGDVLNDAASNLGESYVETDGEWIHVR
;
A
#
# COMPACT_ATOMS: atom_id res chain seq x y z
N MET A 1 19.54 -20.12 -37.41
CA MET A 1 19.34 -20.97 -36.23
C MET A 1 18.96 -20.06 -35.06
N ALA A 2 17.86 -20.32 -34.37
CA ALA A 2 17.47 -19.53 -33.21
C ALA A 2 18.37 -19.89 -32.03
N GLN A 3 19.00 -18.89 -31.41
CA GLN A 3 19.91 -19.06 -30.28
C GLN A 3 19.10 -19.43 -29.03
N PHE A 4 19.41 -20.58 -28.44
CA PHE A 4 18.85 -20.99 -27.15
C PHE A 4 19.38 -20.05 -26.06
N GLN A 5 18.51 -19.23 -25.48
CA GLN A 5 18.86 -18.38 -24.35
C GLN A 5 18.85 -19.21 -23.06
N LEU A 6 19.99 -19.22 -22.37
CA LEU A 6 20.16 -19.86 -21.06
C LEU A 6 19.31 -19.13 -20.02
N ASN A 7 18.68 -19.92 -19.14
CA ASN A 7 17.90 -19.51 -17.98
C ASN A 7 18.40 -18.18 -17.38
N HIS A 8 17.65 -17.11 -17.59
CA HIS A 8 17.76 -15.96 -16.70
C HIS A 8 17.49 -16.46 -15.28
N PRO A 9 18.27 -16.05 -14.26
CA PRO A 9 17.88 -16.30 -12.88
C PRO A 9 16.43 -15.84 -12.74
N ALA A 10 15.57 -16.68 -12.14
CA ALA A 10 14.17 -16.34 -11.98
C ALA A 10 14.10 -14.92 -11.39
N PRO A 11 13.44 -13.97 -12.06
CA PRO A 11 13.35 -12.63 -11.52
C PRO A 11 12.75 -12.73 -10.12
N SER A 12 13.39 -12.10 -9.14
CA SER A 12 12.80 -11.97 -7.81
C SER A 12 11.40 -11.41 -7.97
N HIS A 13 10.41 -12.01 -7.28
CA HIS A 13 9.02 -11.59 -7.39
C HIS A 13 8.91 -10.06 -7.22
N PRO A 14 8.15 -9.32 -8.06
CA PRO A 14 8.15 -7.85 -8.04
C PRO A 14 7.82 -7.23 -6.69
N PHE A 15 7.06 -7.94 -5.84
CA PHE A 15 6.81 -7.57 -4.44
C PHE A 15 8.09 -7.19 -3.68
N HIS A 16 9.19 -7.92 -3.88
CA HIS A 16 10.46 -7.65 -3.18
C HIS A 16 11.16 -6.37 -3.65
N SER A 17 10.72 -5.80 -4.77
CA SER A 17 11.21 -4.53 -5.31
C SER A 17 10.39 -3.31 -4.84
N LEU A 18 9.25 -3.53 -4.15
CA LEU A 18 8.52 -2.45 -3.49
C LEU A 18 9.39 -1.83 -2.38
N ASP A 19 9.26 -0.52 -2.21
CA ASP A 19 9.88 0.19 -1.10
C ASP A 19 9.20 -0.14 0.24
N LEU A 20 9.69 0.44 1.34
CA LEU A 20 9.14 0.18 2.68
C LEU A 20 7.68 0.59 2.79
N PHE A 21 7.27 1.67 2.13
CA PHE A 21 5.89 2.14 2.11
C PHE A 21 4.98 1.11 1.44
N GLY A 22 5.33 0.69 0.22
CA GLY A 22 4.54 -0.28 -0.54
C GLY A 22 4.47 -1.66 0.12
N ARG A 23 5.56 -2.10 0.77
CA ARG A 23 5.56 -3.37 1.53
C ARG A 23 4.67 -3.30 2.76
N ALA A 24 4.70 -2.18 3.50
CA ALA A 24 3.80 -1.98 4.64
C ALA A 24 2.33 -1.93 4.19
N TYR A 25 2.02 -1.25 3.07
CA TYR A 25 0.68 -1.30 2.48
C TYR A 25 0.21 -2.74 2.22
N VAL A 26 1.08 -3.58 1.62
CA VAL A 26 0.77 -5.00 1.37
C VAL A 26 0.61 -5.78 2.68
N GLU A 27 1.43 -5.51 3.69
CA GLU A 27 1.32 -6.15 5.00
C GLU A 27 -0.03 -5.86 5.64
N ALA A 28 -0.48 -4.60 5.64
CA ALA A 28 -1.81 -4.23 6.15
C ALA A 28 -2.94 -4.86 5.32
N MET A 29 -2.78 -4.94 4.00
CA MET A 29 -3.71 -5.65 3.12
C MET A 29 -3.82 -7.13 3.47
N PHE A 30 -2.71 -7.82 3.74
CA PHE A 30 -2.73 -9.23 4.14
C PHE A 30 -3.28 -9.42 5.56
N PHE A 31 -3.03 -8.46 6.45
CA PHE A 31 -3.57 -8.46 7.80
C PHE A 31 -5.11 -8.42 7.80
N THR A 32 -5.74 -7.65 6.90
CA THR A 32 -7.21 -7.62 6.75
C THR A 32 -7.75 -8.66 5.77
N ASN A 33 -6.92 -9.61 5.34
CA ASN A 33 -7.26 -10.63 4.33
C ASN A 33 -7.81 -10.00 3.02
N GLY A 34 -7.28 -8.83 2.66
CA GLY A 34 -7.62 -8.07 1.46
C GLY A 34 -9.02 -7.50 1.44
N ASP A 35 -9.76 -7.58 2.55
CA ASP A 35 -11.19 -7.26 2.63
C ASP A 35 -12.01 -7.93 1.50
N THR A 36 -11.58 -9.12 1.08
CA THR A 36 -12.19 -9.88 -0.03
C THR A 36 -13.62 -10.32 0.24
N GLY A 37 -14.05 -10.32 1.51
CA GLY A 37 -15.33 -10.89 1.94
C GLY A 37 -15.38 -12.42 1.88
N ASP A 38 -14.24 -13.08 1.66
CA ASP A 38 -14.13 -14.55 1.68
C ASP A 38 -14.25 -15.08 3.11
N GLU A 39 -14.99 -16.17 3.30
CA GLU A 39 -15.17 -16.82 4.61
C GLU A 39 -13.86 -17.42 5.16
N ARG A 40 -12.86 -17.63 4.29
CA ARG A 40 -11.52 -18.07 4.70
C ARG A 40 -10.73 -16.89 5.23
N GLU A 41 -10.82 -16.69 6.55
CA GLU A 41 -10.20 -15.58 7.31
C GLU A 41 -8.69 -15.39 7.10
N HIS A 42 -7.98 -16.39 6.56
CA HIS A 42 -6.52 -16.35 6.36
C HIS A 42 -6.08 -16.65 4.93
N LEU A 43 -6.99 -16.62 3.95
CA LEU A 43 -6.72 -16.98 2.56
C LEU A 43 -5.46 -16.31 1.99
N LEU A 44 -5.35 -14.98 2.08
CA LEU A 44 -4.20 -14.27 1.52
C LEU A 44 -2.91 -14.66 2.25
N ASN A 45 -2.96 -14.82 3.57
CA ASN A 45 -1.81 -15.24 4.36
C ASN A 45 -1.33 -16.65 4.00
N GLU A 46 -2.26 -17.57 3.71
CA GLU A 46 -1.94 -18.92 3.23
C GLU A 46 -1.35 -18.91 1.81
N MET A 47 -1.84 -18.02 0.93
CA MET A 47 -1.31 -17.86 -0.43
C MET A 47 0.09 -17.23 -0.42
N GLY A 48 0.33 -16.22 0.40
CA GLY A 48 1.58 -15.49 0.49
C GLY A 48 1.76 -14.39 -0.57
N THR A 49 2.67 -13.45 -0.31
CA THR A 49 2.87 -12.26 -1.15
C THR A 49 3.45 -12.56 -2.54
N GLU A 50 4.10 -13.72 -2.73
CA GLU A 50 4.56 -14.20 -4.03
C GLU A 50 3.41 -14.62 -4.95
N ARG A 51 2.17 -14.66 -4.45
CA ARG A 51 0.97 -14.89 -5.25
C ARG A 51 0.29 -13.59 -5.70
N LEU A 52 0.80 -12.43 -5.34
CA LEU A 52 0.39 -11.18 -5.99
C LEU A 52 0.80 -11.22 -7.45
N SER A 53 -0.16 -11.15 -8.37
CA SER A 53 0.18 -11.06 -9.79
C SER A 53 1.08 -9.84 -10.07
N ASN A 54 1.91 -9.91 -11.12
CA ASN A 54 2.74 -8.77 -11.51
C ASN A 54 1.91 -7.49 -11.73
N ALA A 55 0.69 -7.63 -12.25
CA ALA A 55 -0.26 -6.54 -12.41
C ALA A 55 -0.72 -5.98 -11.06
N ALA A 56 -1.03 -6.84 -10.08
CA ALA A 56 -1.39 -6.40 -8.74
C ALA A 56 -0.26 -5.59 -8.08
N VAL A 57 0.99 -6.07 -8.15
CA VAL A 57 2.14 -5.32 -7.61
C VAL A 57 2.30 -3.97 -8.30
N ALA A 58 2.11 -3.92 -9.62
CA ALA A 58 2.17 -2.66 -10.37
C ALA A 58 1.05 -1.68 -9.97
N THR A 59 -0.18 -2.17 -9.77
CA THR A 59 -1.31 -1.36 -9.28
C THR A 59 -1.03 -0.81 -7.88
N ILE A 60 -0.56 -1.67 -6.96
CA ILE A 60 -0.21 -1.27 -5.59
C ILE A 60 0.87 -0.16 -5.61
N GLN A 61 1.93 -0.35 -6.39
CA GLN A 61 2.99 0.65 -6.54
C GLN A 61 2.41 1.97 -7.09
N ALA A 62 1.57 1.91 -8.12
CA ALA A 62 0.96 3.08 -8.72
C ALA A 62 0.04 3.84 -7.74
N ASP A 63 -0.70 3.13 -6.89
CA ASP A 63 -1.55 3.73 -5.86
C ASP A 63 -0.72 4.38 -4.75
N CYS A 64 0.35 3.72 -4.29
CA CYS A 64 1.30 4.27 -3.34
C CYS A 64 1.96 5.55 -3.89
N ASP A 65 2.36 5.53 -5.16
CA ASP A 65 2.96 6.70 -5.82
C ASP A 65 1.96 7.83 -5.98
N ARG A 66 0.72 7.50 -6.36
CA ARG A 66 -0.36 8.48 -6.47
C ARG A 66 -0.62 9.15 -5.13
N PHE A 67 -0.76 8.38 -4.05
CA PHE A 67 -0.94 8.92 -2.71
C PHE A 67 0.18 9.89 -2.32
N ARG A 68 1.44 9.46 -2.46
CA ARG A 68 2.62 10.25 -2.09
C ARG A 68 2.77 11.52 -2.93
N ALA A 69 2.24 11.52 -4.15
CA ALA A 69 2.21 12.67 -5.06
C ALA A 69 1.04 13.65 -4.84
N ILE A 70 0.02 13.29 -4.03
CA ILE A 70 -1.10 14.20 -3.74
C ILE A 70 -0.57 15.50 -3.14
N VAL A 71 -0.98 16.64 -3.72
CA VAL A 71 -0.71 17.97 -3.16
C VAL A 71 -1.77 18.29 -2.12
N LEU A 72 -1.33 18.51 -0.90
CA LEU A 72 -2.19 18.80 0.24
C LEU A 72 -2.70 20.25 0.20
N PRO A 73 -3.94 20.51 0.66
CA PRO A 73 -4.47 21.86 0.75
C PRO A 73 -3.70 22.68 1.79
N GLY A 74 -3.29 23.90 1.41
CA GLY A 74 -2.64 24.84 2.32
C GLY A 74 -1.67 25.79 1.62
N PRO A 75 -1.18 26.83 2.33
CA PRO A 75 -0.20 27.75 1.78
C PRO A 75 1.08 27.00 1.39
N GLY A 76 1.48 27.08 0.12
CA GLY A 76 2.72 26.49 -0.39
C GLY A 76 2.60 25.07 -0.99
N GLY A 77 1.44 24.42 -0.94
CA GLY A 77 1.13 23.21 -1.72
C GLY A 77 2.17 22.08 -1.58
N ALA A 78 2.38 21.57 -0.37
CA ALA A 78 3.27 20.43 -0.14
C ALA A 78 2.63 19.11 -0.58
N THR A 79 3.42 18.18 -1.09
CA THR A 79 2.95 16.81 -1.35
C THR A 79 2.81 16.01 -0.05
N VAL A 80 2.02 14.94 -0.08
CA VAL A 80 1.99 13.95 1.00
C VAL A 80 3.39 13.46 1.34
N GLN A 81 4.21 13.12 0.34
CA GLN A 81 5.61 12.70 0.58
C GLN A 81 6.39 13.72 1.42
N ARG A 82 6.29 15.00 1.07
CA ARG A 82 6.98 16.08 1.79
C ARG A 82 6.53 16.15 3.24
N LEU A 83 5.23 15.96 3.50
CA LEU A 83 4.69 15.93 4.85
C LEU A 83 5.17 14.70 5.63
N LEU A 84 5.16 13.51 5.00
CA LEU A 84 5.67 12.29 5.63
C LEU A 84 7.15 12.41 6.03
N ASP A 85 7.99 13.00 5.19
CA ASP A 85 9.41 13.24 5.53
C ASP A 85 9.57 14.13 6.78
N VAL A 86 8.71 15.15 6.92
CA VAL A 86 8.70 16.04 8.08
C VAL A 86 8.22 15.31 9.33
N LEU A 87 7.12 14.57 9.23
CA LEU A 87 6.54 13.79 10.32
C LEU A 87 7.51 12.71 10.83
N GLN A 88 8.21 12.03 9.93
CA GLN A 88 9.22 11.06 10.31
C GLN A 88 10.35 11.70 11.12
N ARG A 89 10.86 12.85 10.68
CA ARG A 89 11.95 13.55 11.35
C ARG A 89 11.54 14.16 12.70
N GLU A 90 10.37 14.77 12.75
CA GLU A 90 9.95 15.61 13.88
C GLU A 90 9.11 14.86 14.91
N ARG A 91 8.46 13.77 14.50
CA ARG A 91 7.49 13.04 15.32
C ARG A 91 7.74 11.53 15.39
N GLY A 92 8.72 11.03 14.64
CA GLY A 92 9.04 9.60 14.60
C GLY A 92 7.99 8.75 13.86
N TYR A 93 7.05 9.38 13.13
CA TYR A 93 6.04 8.68 12.35
C TYR A 93 6.70 8.06 11.11
N THR A 94 6.83 6.74 11.12
CA THR A 94 7.61 6.01 10.11
C THR A 94 6.89 5.88 8.77
N ILE A 95 7.66 5.66 7.70
CA ILE A 95 7.12 5.45 6.37
C ILE A 95 6.31 4.14 6.28
N GLU A 96 6.65 3.13 7.09
CA GLU A 96 5.91 1.89 7.23
C GLU A 96 4.54 2.12 7.88
N GLN A 97 4.47 2.87 8.98
CA GLN A 97 3.18 3.27 9.58
C GLN A 97 2.29 3.99 8.56
N ALA A 98 2.87 4.87 7.75
CA ALA A 98 2.14 5.56 6.69
C ALA A 98 1.62 4.61 5.61
N GLY A 99 2.36 3.57 5.26
CA GLY A 99 1.92 2.53 4.33
C GLY A 99 0.76 1.71 4.88
N HIS A 100 0.83 1.32 6.16
CA HIS A 100 -0.28 0.64 6.86
C HIS A 100 -1.52 1.52 6.91
N ASP A 101 -1.36 2.77 7.34
CA ASP A 101 -2.45 3.72 7.53
C ASP A 101 -3.13 4.06 6.20
N LEU A 102 -2.41 4.09 5.08
CA LEU A 102 -3.00 4.24 3.75
C LEU A 102 -4.00 3.11 3.45
N TRP A 103 -3.62 1.86 3.66
CA TRP A 103 -4.53 0.73 3.44
C TRP A 103 -5.75 0.82 4.37
N PHE A 104 -5.54 0.97 5.67
CA PHE A 104 -6.65 1.01 6.63
C PHE A 104 -7.62 2.15 6.36
N THR A 105 -7.11 3.35 6.12
CA THR A 105 -7.96 4.51 5.84
C THR A 105 -8.72 4.36 4.53
N ARG A 106 -8.08 3.92 3.44
CA ARG A 106 -8.76 3.86 2.13
C ARG A 106 -9.87 2.80 2.09
N GLN A 107 -9.76 1.75 2.91
CA GLN A 107 -10.78 0.69 3.03
C GLN A 107 -11.83 0.99 4.11
N GLY A 108 -11.75 2.14 4.78
CA GLY A 108 -12.73 2.53 5.79
C GLY A 108 -12.65 1.71 7.09
N HIS A 109 -11.48 1.15 7.43
CA HIS A 109 -11.28 0.50 8.72
C HIS A 109 -11.36 1.51 9.88
N GLY A 110 -11.69 1.02 11.07
CA GLY A 110 -11.79 1.83 12.29
C GLY A 110 -10.45 2.36 12.84
N VAL A 111 -9.38 2.31 12.05
CA VAL A 111 -8.02 2.75 12.36
C VAL A 111 -7.35 3.32 11.10
N GLY A 112 -6.25 4.04 11.26
CA GLY A 112 -5.50 4.66 10.16
C GLY A 112 -4.96 6.04 10.55
N PHE A 113 -4.82 6.96 9.59
CA PHE A 113 -4.19 8.27 9.83
C PHE A 113 -4.82 9.07 10.98
N TRP A 114 -6.15 9.14 11.03
CA TRP A 114 -6.88 9.91 12.05
C TRP A 114 -6.73 9.35 13.48
N SER A 115 -6.29 8.08 13.61
CA SER A 115 -6.13 7.40 14.91
C SER A 115 -4.76 7.60 15.56
N ARG A 116 -3.82 8.25 14.87
CA ARG A 116 -2.43 8.45 15.32
C ARG A 116 -2.29 9.74 16.13
N GLU A 117 -2.02 9.61 17.43
CA GLU A 117 -1.81 10.77 18.31
C GLU A 117 -0.66 11.66 17.84
N GLU A 118 0.41 11.05 17.33
CA GLU A 118 1.58 11.75 16.80
C GLU A 118 1.25 12.61 15.58
N LEU A 119 0.18 12.32 14.84
CA LEU A 119 -0.19 13.10 13.65
C LEU A 119 -0.98 14.37 13.99
N ALA A 120 -1.68 14.41 15.13
CA ALA A 120 -2.55 15.53 15.49
C ALA A 120 -3.42 15.99 14.28
N SER A 121 -3.45 17.28 13.96
CA SER A 121 -4.22 17.83 12.82
C SER A 121 -3.73 17.37 11.43
N PHE A 122 -2.53 16.79 11.31
CA PHE A 122 -2.06 16.22 10.05
C PHE A 122 -2.77 14.90 9.73
N GLY A 123 -3.30 14.20 10.74
CA GLY A 123 -4.04 12.96 10.57
C GLY A 123 -5.27 13.15 9.68
N ASP A 124 -6.04 14.22 9.91
CA ASP A 124 -7.24 14.54 9.12
C ASP A 124 -6.88 14.82 7.64
N VAL A 125 -5.81 15.58 7.41
CA VAL A 125 -5.37 15.94 6.05
C VAL A 125 -4.89 14.71 5.26
N LEU A 126 -4.15 13.81 5.92
CA LEU A 126 -3.72 12.54 5.32
C LEU A 126 -4.90 11.58 5.14
N ASN A 127 -5.85 11.59 6.08
CA ASN A 127 -7.07 10.81 5.99
C ASN A 127 -7.87 11.20 4.75
N ASP A 128 -8.13 12.48 4.56
CA ASP A 128 -8.86 12.99 3.39
C ASP A 128 -8.14 12.64 2.08
N ALA A 129 -6.80 12.77 2.04
CA ALA A 129 -6.02 12.41 0.88
C ALA A 129 -6.14 10.91 0.54
N ALA A 130 -6.09 10.05 1.56
CA ALA A 130 -6.19 8.60 1.40
C ALA A 130 -7.61 8.16 1.00
N SER A 131 -8.65 8.68 1.66
CA SER A 131 -10.04 8.37 1.34
C SER A 131 -10.41 8.81 -0.09
N ASN A 132 -9.83 9.89 -0.60
CA ASN A 132 -10.07 10.35 -1.97
C ASN A 132 -9.45 9.46 -3.06
N LEU A 133 -8.55 8.52 -2.72
CA LEU A 133 -8.09 7.49 -3.66
C LEU A 133 -9.17 6.44 -3.94
N GLY A 134 -10.12 6.30 -3.03
CA GLY A 134 -11.13 5.24 -3.05
C GLY A 134 -10.58 3.89 -2.58
N GLU A 135 -11.51 2.95 -2.42
CA GLU A 135 -11.21 1.57 -2.04
C GLU A 135 -10.30 0.89 -3.08
N SER A 136 -9.54 -0.11 -2.63
CA SER A 136 -8.82 -1.03 -3.51
C SER A 136 -9.50 -2.37 -3.50
N TYR A 137 -9.83 -2.93 -4.65
CA TYR A 137 -10.51 -4.23 -4.68
C TYR A 137 -9.49 -5.34 -4.85
N VAL A 138 -9.43 -6.22 -3.86
CA VAL A 138 -8.59 -7.42 -3.87
C VAL A 138 -9.46 -8.63 -4.20
N GLU A 139 -8.98 -9.49 -5.10
CA GLU A 139 -9.67 -10.72 -5.45
C GLU A 139 -8.66 -11.84 -5.70
N THR A 140 -9.10 -13.08 -5.52
CA THR A 140 -8.29 -14.27 -5.83
C THR A 140 -8.89 -14.99 -7.03
N ASP A 141 -8.06 -15.32 -8.02
CA ASP A 141 -8.43 -16.18 -9.14
C ASP A 141 -7.41 -17.32 -9.27
N GLY A 142 -7.87 -18.54 -9.02
CA GLY A 142 -6.99 -19.72 -8.92
C GLY A 142 -5.94 -19.56 -7.83
N GLU A 143 -4.66 -19.57 -8.23
CA GLU A 143 -3.51 -19.41 -7.32
C GLU A 143 -3.01 -17.96 -7.21
N TRP A 144 -3.68 -16.99 -7.81
CA TRP A 144 -3.18 -15.61 -7.92
C TRP A 144 -4.09 -14.60 -7.22
N ILE A 145 -3.45 -13.57 -6.67
CA ILE A 145 -4.07 -12.40 -6.04
C ILE A 145 -4.00 -11.24 -7.03
N HIS A 146 -5.15 -10.60 -7.24
CA HIS A 146 -5.35 -9.46 -8.14
C HIS A 146 -5.78 -8.24 -7.34
N VAL A 147 -5.36 -7.05 -7.81
CA VAL A 147 -5.68 -5.75 -7.20
C VAL A 147 -6.09 -4.79 -8.30
N ARG A 148 -7.23 -4.12 -8.12
CA ARG A 148 -7.84 -3.19 -9.08
C ARG A 148 -8.43 -1.96 -8.39
#